data_AF-A0A957YN81-F1
#
_entry.id   AF-A0A957YN81-F1
#
_cell.length_a   1.000
_cell.length_b   1.000
_cell.length_c   1.000
_cell.angle_alpha   90.00
_cell.angle_beta   90.00
_cell.angle_gamma   90.00
#
_symmetry.space_group_name_H-M   'P 1'
#
loop_
_entity.id
_entity.type
_entity.pdbx_description
1 polymer ?
#
loop_
_entity_poly.entity_id
_entity_poly.type
_entity_poly.pdbx_seq_one_letter_code
_entity_poly.pdbx_strand_id
1 'polypeptide(L)'
;MSNVLDRRESTQTVAQTQLNFVDVGLAALLGAAAFFLYLRTLAPVVLPGDSGEFQALARLLGNTHPTGYPIYLLLAHPFTWLPVENVAYRVNLFSAFMAALAVSLTYVGGRLLTDRRLAALTGAAALAASTTFWSQAVIAEVYTAGAAFLIAVLVLVLAWRRSGRTGYLFFAGLLGGLSFGVHMTVVLAAPAIVIYLLITARRNPRVWLVATFGAILGALLFVSAFLYLDWRAPAADFIAAAIQPSRSVWGLAETDLDSPWERLWFSFSGRQFQDRMFQAEAIGKNIWQYGSHMTQEFHPVALLLMLAGLAWLASRRKAEAALLGVGLLAQWIYTFGYNIWDIHVFFIPGYVLLALLVTAGVAAVDSGLHHLLNRGVVLPAVASVLVAVAFLVTAVWPVLAPRWDAVTEGRVADFDFDGYPVNRFSMTGL
;
A
#
# COMPACT_ATOMS: atom_id res chain seq x y z
N MET A 1 -40.93 -37.77 7.25
CA MET A 1 -39.90 -37.83 6.19
C MET A 1 -39.40 -36.42 5.82
N SER A 2 -38.81 -35.66 6.76
CA SER A 2 -38.27 -34.32 6.44
C SER A 2 -37.17 -33.88 7.41
N ASN A 3 -36.13 -34.68 7.64
CA ASN A 3 -35.00 -34.25 8.48
C ASN A 3 -33.65 -34.91 8.15
N VAL A 4 -33.43 -35.33 6.90
CA VAL A 4 -32.19 -36.07 6.51
C VAL A 4 -31.40 -35.43 5.35
N LEU A 5 -31.89 -34.35 4.74
CA LEU A 5 -31.24 -33.78 3.54
C LEU A 5 -30.39 -32.52 3.76
N ASP A 6 -30.32 -31.96 4.98
CA ASP A 6 -29.64 -30.68 5.22
C ASP A 6 -28.20 -30.82 5.76
N ARG A 7 -27.55 -31.97 5.55
CA ARG A 7 -26.18 -32.27 6.06
C ARG A 7 -25.19 -32.76 5.00
N ARG A 8 -25.38 -32.42 3.74
CA ARG A 8 -24.44 -32.77 2.65
C ARG A 8 -24.05 -31.58 1.78
N GLU A 9 -23.61 -30.50 2.41
CA GLU A 9 -22.62 -29.59 1.80
C GLU A 9 -21.35 -29.62 2.65
N SER A 10 -20.75 -30.82 2.77
CA SER A 10 -19.34 -30.93 3.16
C SER A 10 -18.50 -30.45 1.98
N THR A 11 -18.34 -29.14 1.87
CA THR A 11 -17.31 -28.53 1.01
C THR A 11 -15.99 -29.16 1.45
N GLN A 12 -15.39 -29.98 0.59
CA GLN A 12 -14.03 -30.51 0.80
C GLN A 12 -13.13 -29.32 1.08
N THR A 13 -12.83 -29.11 2.36
CA THR A 13 -12.01 -28.00 2.81
C THR A 13 -10.59 -28.43 2.50
N VAL A 14 -10.08 -28.04 1.32
CA VAL A 14 -8.66 -28.20 0.99
C VAL A 14 -7.88 -27.67 2.20
N ALA A 15 -7.11 -28.53 2.85
CA ALA A 15 -6.38 -28.20 4.06
C ALA A 15 -5.52 -26.95 3.79
N GLN A 16 -5.95 -25.83 4.36
CA GLN A 16 -5.34 -24.53 4.17
C GLN A 16 -4.04 -24.48 4.99
N THR A 17 -2.90 -24.26 4.33
CA THR A 17 -1.59 -24.29 5.01
C THR A 17 -1.47 -23.07 5.92
N GLN A 18 -1.18 -23.29 7.20
CA GLN A 18 -0.91 -22.19 8.14
C GLN A 18 0.48 -21.60 7.88
N LEU A 19 0.64 -20.31 8.15
CA LEU A 19 1.95 -19.66 8.11
C LEU A 19 2.87 -20.31 9.14
N ASN A 20 4.09 -20.66 8.73
CA ASN A 20 5.10 -21.24 9.62
C ASN A 20 6.34 -20.33 9.76
N PHE A 21 7.32 -20.76 10.57
CA PHE A 21 8.53 -19.98 10.82
C PHE A 21 9.32 -19.66 9.53
N VAL A 22 9.28 -20.54 8.52
CA VAL A 22 9.92 -20.29 7.21
C VAL A 22 9.22 -19.14 6.50
N ASP A 23 7.89 -19.10 6.55
CA ASP A 23 7.14 -18.00 5.95
C ASP A 23 7.45 -16.66 6.65
N VAL A 24 7.59 -16.65 7.98
CA VAL A 24 8.01 -15.47 8.73
C VAL A 24 9.43 -15.04 8.36
N GLY A 25 10.37 -15.98 8.30
CA GLY A 25 11.76 -15.70 7.92
C GLY A 25 11.90 -15.15 6.50
N LEU A 26 11.15 -15.70 5.53
CA LEU A 26 11.15 -15.20 4.15
C LEU A 26 10.52 -13.80 4.03
N ALA A 27 9.45 -13.53 4.77
CA ALA A 27 8.85 -12.19 4.82
C ALA A 27 9.86 -11.17 5.34
N ALA A 28 10.52 -11.49 6.46
CA ALA A 28 11.52 -10.63 7.08
C ALA A 28 12.74 -10.41 6.18
N LEU A 29 13.23 -11.47 5.51
CA LEU A 29 14.37 -11.37 4.59
C LEU A 29 14.05 -10.50 3.38
N LEU A 30 12.86 -10.65 2.77
CA LEU A 30 12.41 -9.80 1.67
C LEU A 30 12.26 -8.34 2.10
N GLY A 31 11.65 -8.09 3.25
CA GLY A 31 11.55 -6.74 3.82
C GLY A 31 12.92 -6.12 4.04
N ALA A 32 13.84 -6.84 4.68
CA ALA A 32 15.20 -6.37 4.91
C ALA A 32 15.93 -6.07 3.60
N ALA A 33 15.84 -6.96 2.60
CA ALA A 33 16.44 -6.74 1.29
C ALA A 33 15.88 -5.48 0.61
N ALA A 34 14.55 -5.31 0.60
CA ALA A 34 13.91 -4.11 0.04
C ALA A 34 14.33 -2.84 0.80
N PHE A 35 14.35 -2.89 2.14
CA PHE A 35 14.79 -1.78 2.98
C PHE A 35 16.21 -1.34 2.65
N PHE A 36 17.16 -2.27 2.52
CA PHE A 36 18.55 -1.92 2.19
C PHE A 36 18.68 -1.36 0.77
N LEU A 37 17.89 -1.83 -0.18
CA LEU A 37 17.85 -1.26 -1.52
C LEU A 37 17.35 0.19 -1.50
N TYR A 38 16.23 0.47 -0.81
CA TYR A 38 15.69 1.84 -0.69
C TYR A 38 16.61 2.75 0.12
N LEU A 39 17.20 2.23 1.22
CA LEU A 39 18.16 2.95 2.05
C LEU A 39 19.37 3.41 1.25
N ARG A 40 19.86 2.56 0.34
CA ARG A 40 21.00 2.85 -0.51
C ARG A 40 20.73 3.97 -1.52
N THR A 41 19.47 4.18 -1.88
CA THR A 41 19.01 5.19 -2.84
C THR A 41 18.19 6.29 -2.18
N LEU A 42 18.27 6.43 -0.85
CA LEU A 42 17.46 7.37 -0.06
C LEU A 42 17.87 8.82 -0.32
N ALA A 43 16.91 9.75 -0.39
CA ALA A 43 17.22 11.16 -0.49
C ALA A 43 17.94 11.68 0.78
N PRO A 44 19.09 12.37 0.66
CA PRO A 44 19.94 12.70 1.81
C PRO A 44 19.53 13.98 2.55
N VAL A 45 18.72 14.83 1.92
CA VAL A 45 18.50 16.23 2.34
C VAL A 45 17.02 16.61 2.31
N VAL A 46 16.75 17.85 2.73
CA VAL A 46 15.44 18.47 2.64
C VAL A 46 14.96 18.48 1.20
N LEU A 47 13.68 18.14 1.00
CA LEU A 47 13.03 18.04 -0.30
C LEU A 47 12.03 19.18 -0.51
N PRO A 48 11.71 19.55 -1.76
CA PRO A 48 10.67 20.54 -2.04
C PRO A 48 9.26 19.97 -1.83
N GLY A 49 8.26 20.86 -1.78
CA GLY A 49 6.84 20.49 -1.75
C GLY A 49 6.44 19.70 -0.50
N ASP A 50 5.54 18.75 -0.71
CA ASP A 50 4.91 17.93 0.33
C ASP A 50 5.96 17.17 1.16
N SER A 51 6.98 16.61 0.51
CA SER A 51 8.09 15.96 1.19
C SER A 51 8.81 16.85 2.21
N GLY A 52 9.08 18.11 1.88
CA GLY A 52 9.70 19.07 2.80
C GLY A 52 8.79 19.41 3.98
N GLU A 53 7.50 19.54 3.71
CA GLU A 53 6.48 19.75 4.73
C GLU A 53 6.42 18.57 5.71
N PHE A 54 6.35 17.33 5.21
CA PHE A 54 6.35 16.13 6.05
C PHE A 54 7.63 16.01 6.88
N GLN A 55 8.80 16.33 6.31
CA GLN A 55 10.07 16.33 7.04
C GLN A 55 10.07 17.32 8.22
N ALA A 56 9.48 18.50 8.02
CA ALA A 56 9.37 19.52 9.07
C ALA A 56 8.30 19.16 10.11
N LEU A 57 7.10 18.84 9.67
CA LEU A 57 5.93 18.65 10.53
C LEU A 57 5.94 17.30 11.25
N ALA A 58 6.62 16.27 10.73
CA ALA A 58 6.88 15.07 11.51
C ALA A 58 7.73 15.39 12.75
N ARG A 59 8.66 16.36 12.68
CA ARG A 59 9.48 16.77 13.83
C ARG A 59 8.78 17.75 14.76
N LEU A 60 7.96 18.64 14.23
CA LEU A 60 7.29 19.71 14.99
C LEU A 60 5.93 19.29 15.57
N LEU A 61 5.29 18.28 14.98
CA LEU A 61 3.93 17.81 15.28
C LEU A 61 2.88 18.91 15.04
N GLY A 62 2.67 19.29 13.78
CA GLY A 62 1.59 20.20 13.33
C GLY A 62 0.85 19.62 12.13
N ASN A 63 -0.25 20.25 11.70
CA ASN A 63 -1.06 19.81 10.58
C ASN A 63 -0.39 20.13 9.24
N THR A 64 -0.46 19.18 8.31
CA THR A 64 0.00 19.32 6.91
C THR A 64 -1.13 19.79 6.00
N HIS A 65 -0.82 19.98 4.72
CA HIS A 65 -1.83 20.14 3.69
C HIS A 65 -2.95 19.06 3.74
N PRO A 66 -4.18 19.38 3.30
CA PRO A 66 -5.26 18.42 3.20
C PRO A 66 -4.81 17.16 2.44
N THR A 67 -4.95 15.96 2.99
CA THR A 67 -5.99 15.59 3.98
C THR A 67 -5.56 15.63 5.46
N GLY A 68 -4.37 16.16 5.76
CA GLY A 68 -3.86 16.46 7.11
C GLY A 68 -3.01 15.36 7.77
N TYR A 69 -3.09 14.12 7.27
CA TYR A 69 -2.18 13.00 7.58
C TYR A 69 -1.72 12.81 9.05
N PRO A 70 -2.60 12.98 10.07
CA PRO A 70 -2.16 13.03 11.46
C PRO A 70 -1.55 11.72 11.99
N ILE A 71 -2.03 10.57 11.53
CA ILE A 71 -1.48 9.26 11.93
C ILE A 71 -0.11 9.04 11.28
N TYR A 72 0.07 9.45 10.02
CA TYR A 72 1.37 9.42 9.37
C TYR A 72 2.41 10.22 10.18
N LEU A 73 2.07 11.45 10.57
CA LEU A 73 2.99 12.32 11.32
C LEU A 73 3.37 11.74 12.68
N LEU A 74 2.40 11.18 13.41
CA LEU A 74 2.67 10.52 14.69
C LEU A 74 3.51 9.24 14.54
N LEU A 75 3.37 8.51 13.44
CA LEU A 75 4.18 7.33 13.15
C LEU A 75 5.61 7.70 12.68
N ALA A 76 5.76 8.81 11.96
CA ALA A 76 7.04 9.32 11.51
C ALA A 76 7.83 10.03 12.62
N HIS A 77 7.15 10.64 13.60
CA HIS A 77 7.79 11.41 14.67
C HIS A 77 8.91 10.67 15.42
N PRO A 78 8.74 9.40 15.85
CA PRO A 78 9.82 8.65 16.51
C PRO A 78 11.07 8.49 15.66
N PHE A 79 10.96 8.44 14.32
CA PHE A 79 12.12 8.33 13.44
C PHE A 79 12.99 9.60 13.52
N THR A 80 12.40 10.76 13.79
CA THR A 80 13.14 12.02 13.94
C THR A 80 14.14 12.00 15.10
N TRP A 81 14.00 11.07 16.04
CA TRP A 81 14.89 10.90 17.20
C TRP A 81 16.09 9.98 16.92
N LEU A 82 16.11 9.27 15.77
CA LEU A 82 17.22 8.37 15.44
C LEU A 82 18.53 9.16 15.34
N PRO A 83 19.65 8.68 15.92
CA PRO A 83 20.91 9.41 15.96
C PRO A 83 21.71 9.22 14.66
N VAL A 84 21.07 9.45 13.51
CA VAL A 84 21.67 9.30 12.16
C VAL A 84 21.28 10.49 11.30
N GLU A 85 22.25 11.07 10.59
CA GLU A 85 22.04 12.14 9.62
C GLU A 85 21.15 13.30 10.12
N ASN A 86 20.60 14.10 9.20
CA ASN A 86 19.68 15.19 9.51
C ASN A 86 18.21 14.69 9.64
N VAL A 87 17.31 15.56 10.14
CA VAL A 87 15.89 15.21 10.34
C VAL A 87 15.20 14.81 9.03
N ALA A 88 15.51 15.47 7.91
CA ALA A 88 14.92 15.14 6.62
C ALA A 88 15.23 13.70 6.19
N TYR A 89 16.50 13.30 6.32
CA TYR A 89 16.92 11.91 6.09
C TYR A 89 16.14 10.92 6.96
N ARG A 90 15.97 11.23 8.25
CA ARG A 90 15.27 10.36 9.20
C ARG A 90 13.79 10.16 8.85
N VAL A 91 13.14 11.18 8.31
CA VAL A 91 11.74 11.06 7.85
C VAL A 91 11.67 10.31 6.52
N ASN A 92 12.64 10.49 5.60
CA ASN A 92 12.74 9.65 4.41
C ASN A 92 12.92 8.16 4.79
N LEU A 93 13.70 7.89 5.86
CA LEU A 93 13.92 6.54 6.38
C LEU A 93 12.62 5.87 6.85
N PHE A 94 11.66 6.65 7.36
CA PHE A 94 10.33 6.16 7.71
C PHE A 94 9.58 5.64 6.47
N SER A 95 9.65 6.36 5.35
CA SER A 95 9.05 5.91 4.09
C SER A 95 9.73 4.64 3.55
N ALA A 96 11.06 4.54 3.62
CA ALA A 96 11.78 3.31 3.26
C ALA A 96 11.37 2.11 4.15
N PHE A 97 11.19 2.35 5.45
CA PHE A 97 10.72 1.34 6.40
C PHE A 97 9.28 0.89 6.08
N MET A 98 8.37 1.83 5.80
CA MET A 98 6.99 1.51 5.43
C MET A 98 6.90 0.76 4.10
N ALA A 99 7.75 1.12 3.12
CA ALA A 99 7.86 0.39 1.86
C ALA A 99 8.31 -1.07 2.06
N ALA A 100 9.34 -1.28 2.88
CA ALA A 100 9.82 -2.61 3.24
C ALA A 100 8.78 -3.45 4.00
N LEU A 101 8.01 -2.81 4.88
CA LEU A 101 6.88 -3.45 5.56
C LEU A 101 5.79 -3.85 4.56
N ALA A 102 5.45 -2.99 3.60
CA ALA A 102 4.48 -3.30 2.55
C ALA A 102 4.94 -4.47 1.67
N VAL A 103 6.22 -4.56 1.31
CA VAL A 103 6.79 -5.70 0.58
C VAL A 103 6.69 -6.99 1.39
N SER A 104 7.06 -6.95 2.68
CA SER A 104 6.97 -8.10 3.59
C SER A 104 5.54 -8.62 3.72
N LEU A 105 4.59 -7.70 3.90
CA LEU A 105 3.18 -8.02 4.02
C LEU A 105 2.57 -8.47 2.69
N THR A 106 3.08 -8.00 1.55
CA THR A 106 2.68 -8.49 0.22
C THR A 106 3.04 -9.97 0.08
N TYR A 107 4.23 -10.38 0.55
CA TYR A 107 4.58 -11.80 0.62
C TYR A 107 3.60 -12.57 1.52
N VAL A 108 3.31 -12.08 2.72
CA VAL A 108 2.36 -12.74 3.64
C VAL A 108 0.96 -12.85 3.01
N GLY A 109 0.48 -11.79 2.37
CA GLY A 109 -0.79 -11.75 1.66
C GLY A 109 -0.81 -12.77 0.52
N GLY A 110 0.24 -12.83 -0.29
CA GLY A 110 0.39 -13.81 -1.36
C GLY A 110 0.42 -15.25 -0.84
N ARG A 111 1.06 -15.50 0.30
CA ARG A 111 1.07 -16.81 0.98
C ARG A 111 -0.32 -17.21 1.43
N LEU A 112 -1.06 -16.31 2.08
CA LEU A 112 -2.45 -16.53 2.51
C LEU A 112 -3.40 -16.67 1.32
N LEU A 113 -3.10 -16.02 0.19
CA LEU A 113 -3.92 -16.05 -1.01
C LEU A 113 -3.77 -17.34 -1.82
N THR A 114 -2.57 -17.93 -1.88
CA THR A 114 -2.27 -19.01 -2.85
C THR A 114 -1.72 -20.30 -2.25
N ASP A 115 -1.25 -20.29 -1.00
CA ASP A 115 -0.50 -21.39 -0.39
C ASP A 115 0.89 -21.67 -0.99
N ARG A 116 1.36 -20.86 -1.96
CA ARG A 116 2.61 -21.08 -2.70
C ARG A 116 3.68 -20.04 -2.33
N ARG A 117 4.82 -20.51 -1.80
CA ARG A 117 5.96 -19.64 -1.41
C ARG A 117 6.56 -18.89 -2.58
N LEU A 118 6.90 -19.61 -3.65
CA LEU A 118 7.54 -19.02 -4.82
C LEU A 118 6.63 -17.95 -5.45
N ALA A 119 5.34 -18.22 -5.58
CA ALA A 119 4.38 -17.25 -6.08
C ALA A 119 4.31 -15.97 -5.23
N ALA A 120 4.32 -16.12 -3.90
CA ALA A 120 4.33 -15.00 -2.96
C ALA A 120 5.63 -14.19 -3.00
N LEU A 121 6.79 -14.86 -3.12
CA LEU A 121 8.08 -14.18 -3.31
C LEU A 121 8.04 -13.34 -4.58
N THR A 122 7.49 -13.90 -5.66
CA THR A 122 7.39 -13.24 -6.95
C THR A 122 6.54 -11.97 -6.92
N GLY A 123 5.33 -12.02 -6.35
CA GLY A 123 4.48 -10.83 -6.25
C GLY A 123 5.10 -9.74 -5.37
N ALA A 124 5.69 -10.12 -4.24
CA ALA A 124 6.37 -9.18 -3.36
C ALA A 124 7.60 -8.52 -4.03
N ALA A 125 8.39 -9.29 -4.77
CA ALA A 125 9.52 -8.78 -5.53
C ALA A 125 9.10 -7.84 -6.67
N ALA A 126 7.97 -8.14 -7.33
CA ALA A 126 7.40 -7.27 -8.35
C ALA A 126 6.98 -5.91 -7.78
N LEU A 127 6.32 -5.88 -6.61
CA LEU A 127 6.01 -4.62 -5.92
C LEU A 127 7.30 -3.89 -5.50
N ALA A 128 8.28 -4.62 -4.96
CA ALA A 128 9.52 -4.01 -4.49
C ALA A 128 10.29 -3.28 -5.61
N ALA A 129 10.22 -3.80 -6.83
CA ALA A 129 10.89 -3.24 -8.01
C ALA A 129 10.09 -2.14 -8.73
N SER A 130 8.78 -2.00 -8.48
CA SER A 130 7.90 -1.03 -9.15
C SER A 130 8.48 0.38 -9.08
N THR A 131 8.51 1.06 -10.23
CA THR A 131 9.12 2.38 -10.42
C THR A 131 8.53 3.42 -9.48
N THR A 132 7.22 3.63 -9.56
CA THR A 132 6.56 4.64 -8.74
C THR A 132 6.57 4.24 -7.27
N PHE A 133 6.45 2.96 -6.93
CA PHE A 133 6.56 2.51 -5.54
C PHE A 133 7.94 2.79 -4.95
N TRP A 134 9.01 2.54 -5.71
CA TRP A 134 10.39 2.81 -5.31
C TRP A 134 10.63 4.31 -5.14
N SER A 135 10.15 5.16 -6.06
CA SER A 135 10.35 6.61 -5.95
C SER A 135 9.74 7.17 -4.66
N GLN A 136 8.60 6.63 -4.21
CA GLN A 136 7.98 7.01 -2.94
C GLN A 136 8.60 6.34 -1.71
N ALA A 137 9.44 5.31 -1.89
CA ALA A 137 10.20 4.67 -0.81
C ALA A 137 11.44 5.45 -0.42
N VAL A 138 11.92 6.37 -1.28
CA VAL A 138 13.19 7.08 -1.08
C VAL A 138 13.03 8.53 -0.61
N ILE A 139 11.79 9.01 -0.44
CA ILE A 139 11.43 10.36 -0.02
C ILE A 139 10.33 10.33 1.06
N ALA A 140 10.20 11.41 1.82
CA ALA A 140 9.22 11.58 2.89
C ALA A 140 7.80 11.79 2.34
N GLU A 141 7.16 10.72 1.88
CA GLU A 141 5.79 10.76 1.35
C GLU A 141 4.87 9.75 2.01
N VAL A 142 3.57 9.99 1.87
CA VAL A 142 2.48 9.21 2.52
C VAL A 142 2.16 7.88 1.83
N TYR A 143 2.57 7.72 0.57
CA TYR A 143 2.11 6.60 -0.28
C TYR A 143 2.60 5.23 0.17
N THR A 144 3.83 5.11 0.68
CA THR A 144 4.38 3.83 1.17
C THR A 144 3.76 3.42 2.50
N ALA A 145 3.45 4.38 3.37
CA ALA A 145 2.64 4.15 4.57
C ALA A 145 1.22 3.72 4.21
N GLY A 146 0.59 4.38 3.23
CA GLY A 146 -0.71 3.98 2.68
C GLY A 146 -0.69 2.55 2.11
N ALA A 147 0.34 2.20 1.33
CA ALA A 147 0.51 0.85 0.80
C ALA A 147 0.66 -0.20 1.91
N ALA A 148 1.46 0.07 2.95
CA ALA A 148 1.64 -0.80 4.10
C ALA A 148 0.32 -1.03 4.86
N PHE A 149 -0.46 0.04 5.08
CA PHE A 149 -1.78 -0.06 5.70
C PHE A 149 -2.75 -0.88 4.85
N LEU A 150 -2.82 -0.63 3.54
CA LEU A 150 -3.68 -1.39 2.63
C LEU A 150 -3.37 -2.87 2.69
N ILE A 151 -2.09 -3.27 2.50
CA ILE A 151 -1.74 -4.68 2.50
C ILE A 151 -1.90 -5.32 3.89
N ALA A 152 -1.66 -4.59 4.99
CA ALA A 152 -1.93 -5.06 6.34
C ALA A 152 -3.42 -5.39 6.53
N VAL A 153 -4.32 -4.50 6.11
CA VAL A 153 -5.77 -4.72 6.14
C VAL A 153 -6.14 -5.98 5.35
N LEU A 154 -5.63 -6.13 4.12
CA LEU A 154 -5.89 -7.31 3.30
C LEU A 154 -5.35 -8.60 3.93
N VAL A 155 -4.13 -8.58 4.47
CA VAL A 155 -3.52 -9.71 5.18
C VAL A 155 -4.39 -10.12 6.37
N LEU A 156 -4.88 -9.17 7.17
CA LEU A 156 -5.74 -9.44 8.32
C LEU A 156 -7.08 -10.04 7.90
N VAL A 157 -7.70 -9.54 6.82
CA VAL A 157 -8.94 -10.12 6.27
C VAL A 157 -8.71 -11.57 5.77
N LEU A 158 -7.61 -11.82 5.06
CA LEU A 158 -7.26 -13.17 4.60
C LEU A 158 -6.88 -14.11 5.77
N ALA A 159 -6.19 -13.60 6.78
CA ALA A 159 -5.85 -14.35 7.99
C ALA A 159 -7.09 -14.70 8.83
N TRP A 160 -8.06 -13.80 8.91
CA TRP A 160 -9.38 -14.10 9.48
C TRP A 160 -10.04 -15.25 8.72
N ARG A 161 -10.07 -15.19 7.38
CA ARG A 161 -10.69 -16.25 6.57
C ARG A 161 -10.11 -17.63 6.85
N ARG A 162 -8.78 -17.68 7.03
CA ARG A 162 -8.02 -18.92 7.27
C ARG A 162 -8.20 -19.48 8.68
N SER A 163 -8.31 -18.62 9.68
CA SER A 163 -8.28 -19.01 11.09
C SER A 163 -9.65 -18.98 11.80
N GLY A 164 -10.63 -18.27 11.23
CA GLY A 164 -11.91 -17.96 11.88
C GLY A 164 -11.80 -16.97 13.03
N ARG A 165 -10.60 -16.50 13.39
CA ARG A 165 -10.37 -15.62 14.55
C ARG A 165 -10.81 -14.20 14.24
N THR A 166 -11.93 -13.76 14.80
CA THR A 166 -12.51 -12.43 14.56
C THR A 166 -11.61 -11.28 15.01
N GLY A 167 -10.63 -11.52 15.88
CA GLY A 167 -9.65 -10.49 16.28
C GLY A 167 -8.87 -9.91 15.10
N TYR A 168 -8.62 -10.68 14.05
CA TYR A 168 -8.01 -10.13 12.83
C TYR A 168 -8.91 -9.11 12.14
N LEU A 169 -10.23 -9.29 12.14
CA LEU A 169 -11.17 -8.30 11.60
C LEU A 169 -11.27 -7.05 12.46
N PHE A 170 -11.14 -7.18 13.79
CA PHE A 170 -11.01 -6.01 14.66
C PHE A 170 -9.83 -5.16 14.23
N PHE A 171 -8.64 -5.77 14.07
CA PHE A 171 -7.45 -5.04 13.63
C PHE A 171 -7.55 -4.55 12.18
N ALA A 172 -8.20 -5.30 11.29
CA ALA A 172 -8.45 -4.84 9.92
C ALA A 172 -9.34 -3.59 9.91
N GLY A 173 -10.40 -3.58 10.70
CA GLY A 173 -11.24 -2.41 10.93
C GLY A 173 -10.43 -1.26 11.55
N LEU A 174 -9.68 -1.52 12.61
CA LEU A 174 -8.84 -0.54 13.30
C LEU A 174 -7.88 0.17 12.36
N LEU A 175 -7.12 -0.59 11.55
CA LEU A 175 -6.22 -0.02 10.56
C LEU A 175 -6.99 0.70 9.44
N GLY A 176 -8.16 0.19 9.03
CA GLY A 176 -9.03 0.87 8.08
C GLY A 176 -9.50 2.24 8.58
N GLY A 177 -9.90 2.35 9.85
CA GLY A 177 -10.28 3.63 10.47
C GLY A 177 -9.08 4.57 10.67
N LEU A 178 -7.94 4.04 11.11
CA LEU A 178 -6.71 4.85 11.24
C LEU A 178 -6.21 5.38 9.88
N SER A 179 -6.52 4.68 8.79
CA SER A 179 -6.05 5.05 7.46
C SER A 179 -6.57 6.40 6.95
N PHE A 180 -7.67 6.93 7.54
CA PHE A 180 -8.10 8.32 7.33
C PHE A 180 -7.00 9.33 7.65
N GLY A 181 -6.11 9.01 8.59
CA GLY A 181 -4.96 9.84 8.94
C GLY A 181 -3.63 9.39 8.36
N VAL A 182 -3.61 8.39 7.47
CA VAL A 182 -2.39 7.92 6.78
C VAL A 182 -2.45 8.21 5.29
N HIS A 183 -3.46 7.67 4.60
CA HIS A 183 -3.75 7.99 3.22
C HIS A 183 -5.16 7.50 2.88
N MET A 184 -6.03 8.41 2.41
CA MET A 184 -7.46 8.10 2.25
C MET A 184 -7.76 7.02 1.20
N THR A 185 -6.88 6.78 0.23
CA THR A 185 -7.09 5.72 -0.78
C THR A 185 -7.14 4.32 -0.17
N VAL A 186 -6.62 4.11 1.05
CA VAL A 186 -6.75 2.83 1.76
C VAL A 186 -8.23 2.49 2.02
N VAL A 187 -9.05 3.50 2.32
CA VAL A 187 -10.49 3.34 2.59
C VAL A 187 -11.25 2.85 1.36
N LEU A 188 -10.71 3.07 0.15
CA LEU A 188 -11.30 2.56 -1.09
C LEU A 188 -11.26 1.02 -1.18
N ALA A 189 -10.55 0.32 -0.29
CA ALA A 189 -10.66 -1.13 -0.13
C ALA A 189 -11.96 -1.55 0.59
N ALA A 190 -12.64 -0.66 1.31
CA ALA A 190 -13.81 -0.98 2.12
C ALA A 190 -14.97 -1.63 1.32
N PRO A 191 -15.36 -1.15 0.12
CA PRO A 191 -16.38 -1.82 -0.69
C PRO A 191 -16.01 -3.27 -1.02
N ALA A 192 -14.73 -3.52 -1.34
CA ALA A 192 -14.24 -4.86 -1.64
C ALA A 192 -14.26 -5.77 -0.41
N ILE A 193 -13.89 -5.25 0.76
CA ILE A 193 -13.95 -5.98 2.03
C ILE A 193 -15.41 -6.27 2.43
N VAL A 194 -16.32 -5.30 2.29
CA VAL A 194 -17.75 -5.50 2.55
C VAL A 194 -18.32 -6.59 1.65
N ILE A 195 -18.03 -6.57 0.35
CA ILE A 195 -18.44 -7.63 -0.58
C ILE A 195 -17.82 -8.98 -0.19
N TYR A 196 -16.54 -8.99 0.18
CA TYR A 196 -15.87 -10.20 0.65
C TYR A 196 -16.56 -10.80 1.89
N LEU A 197 -16.92 -9.98 2.88
CA LEU A 197 -17.66 -10.41 4.07
C LEU A 197 -19.11 -10.83 3.75
N LEU A 198 -19.77 -10.19 2.79
CA LEU A 198 -21.08 -10.62 2.30
C LEU A 198 -21.02 -11.98 1.59
N ILE A 199 -19.93 -12.29 0.88
CA ILE A 199 -19.75 -13.60 0.25
C ILE A 199 -19.42 -14.67 1.30
N THR A 200 -18.59 -14.34 2.30
CA THR A 200 -17.98 -15.34 3.19
C THR A 200 -18.61 -15.47 4.57
N ALA A 201 -19.31 -14.45 5.06
CA ALA A 201 -19.83 -14.38 6.43
C ALA A 201 -21.11 -13.52 6.58
N ARG A 202 -21.93 -13.39 5.54
CA ARG A 202 -23.17 -12.57 5.56
C ARG A 202 -24.04 -12.78 6.80
N ARG A 203 -24.23 -14.02 7.22
CA ARG A 203 -25.11 -14.41 8.34
C ARG A 203 -24.42 -14.44 9.70
N ASN A 204 -23.19 -13.96 9.82
CA ASN A 204 -22.44 -13.96 11.08
C ASN A 204 -22.38 -12.55 11.69
N PRO A 205 -23.29 -12.17 12.60
CA PRO A 205 -23.33 -10.81 13.15
C PRO A 205 -22.07 -10.45 13.94
N ARG A 206 -21.39 -11.42 14.56
CA ARG A 206 -20.15 -11.20 15.29
C ARG A 206 -19.02 -10.69 14.39
N VAL A 207 -18.96 -11.18 13.15
CA VAL A 207 -17.97 -10.73 12.15
C VAL A 207 -18.15 -9.25 11.84
N TRP A 208 -19.38 -8.83 11.58
CA TRP A 208 -19.72 -7.43 11.31
C TRP A 208 -19.48 -6.55 12.53
N LEU A 209 -19.97 -6.95 13.70
CA LEU A 209 -19.81 -6.18 14.94
C LEU A 209 -18.34 -5.91 15.27
N VAL A 210 -17.49 -6.94 15.19
CA VAL A 210 -16.07 -6.83 15.54
C VAL A 210 -15.29 -5.99 14.53
N ALA A 211 -15.57 -6.15 13.23
CA ALA A 211 -14.96 -5.32 12.18
C ALA A 211 -15.36 -3.85 12.32
N THR A 212 -16.67 -3.58 12.51
CA THR A 212 -17.20 -2.23 12.68
C THR A 212 -16.68 -1.57 13.95
N PHE A 213 -16.61 -2.31 15.07
CA PHE A 213 -16.05 -1.78 16.32
C PHE A 213 -14.58 -1.37 16.15
N GLY A 214 -13.77 -2.21 15.47
CA GLY A 214 -12.40 -1.84 15.11
C GLY A 214 -12.35 -0.56 14.27
N ALA A 215 -13.18 -0.47 13.23
CA ALA A 215 -13.24 0.71 12.34
C ALA A 215 -13.62 1.99 13.07
N ILE A 216 -14.61 1.95 13.96
CA ILE A 216 -15.02 3.09 14.79
C ILE A 216 -13.87 3.51 15.70
N LEU A 217 -13.22 2.56 16.39
CA LEU A 217 -12.08 2.88 17.25
C LEU A 217 -10.94 3.51 16.45
N GLY A 218 -10.64 3.00 15.25
CA GLY A 218 -9.62 3.56 14.37
C GLY A 218 -9.94 4.99 13.94
N ALA A 219 -11.20 5.26 13.57
CA ALA A 219 -11.64 6.60 13.21
C ALA A 219 -11.57 7.58 14.41
N LEU A 220 -11.94 7.13 15.61
CA LEU A 220 -11.82 7.93 16.83
C LEU A 220 -10.36 8.26 17.16
N LEU A 221 -9.43 7.32 16.95
CA LEU A 221 -8.01 7.55 17.12
C LEU A 221 -7.46 8.52 16.06
N PHE A 222 -7.92 8.43 14.82
CA PHE A 222 -7.63 9.43 13.78
C PHE A 222 -8.06 10.84 14.21
N VAL A 223 -9.32 11.00 14.67
CA VAL A 223 -9.83 12.29 15.15
C VAL A 223 -9.00 12.79 16.33
N SER A 224 -8.69 11.90 17.29
CA SER A 224 -7.87 12.24 18.46
C SER A 224 -6.46 12.70 18.07
N ALA A 225 -5.85 12.04 17.07
CA ALA A 225 -4.55 12.41 16.54
C ALA A 225 -4.59 13.78 15.86
N PHE A 226 -5.61 14.06 15.05
CA PHE A 226 -5.79 15.39 14.45
C PHE A 226 -5.90 16.47 15.52
N LEU A 227 -6.80 16.30 16.49
CA LEU A 227 -7.00 17.27 17.58
C LEU A 227 -5.73 17.49 18.40
N TYR A 228 -4.92 16.45 18.58
CA TYR A 228 -3.63 16.57 19.26
C TYR A 228 -2.64 17.44 18.48
N LEU A 229 -2.50 17.23 17.15
CA LEU A 229 -1.61 18.05 16.31
C LEU A 229 -2.12 19.49 16.18
N ASP A 230 -3.43 19.65 16.04
CA ASP A 230 -4.08 20.96 16.00
C ASP A 230 -3.89 21.74 17.30
N TRP A 231 -3.95 21.07 18.46
CA TRP A 231 -3.64 21.70 19.75
C TRP A 231 -2.16 22.09 19.89
N ARG A 232 -1.24 21.34 19.27
CA ARG A 232 0.20 21.64 19.29
C ARG A 232 0.54 22.91 18.53
N ALA A 233 -0.15 23.17 17.41
CA ALA A 233 -0.10 24.39 16.60
C ALA A 233 1.31 25.03 16.50
N PRO A 234 2.35 24.31 16.03
CA PRO A 234 3.66 24.91 15.82
C PRO A 234 3.57 26.03 14.78
N ALA A 235 4.50 26.98 14.80
CA ALA A 235 4.50 28.12 13.86
C ALA A 235 4.52 27.71 12.37
N ALA A 236 5.00 26.49 12.07
CA ALA A 236 5.05 25.93 10.73
C ALA A 236 3.77 25.13 10.34
N ASP A 237 2.76 25.07 11.21
CA ASP A 237 1.48 24.39 10.93
C ASP A 237 0.86 24.93 9.63
N PHE A 238 0.48 24.04 8.71
CA PHE A 238 0.03 24.42 7.38
C PHE A 238 -1.28 25.22 7.41
N ILE A 239 -2.19 24.88 8.32
CA ILE A 239 -3.47 25.59 8.42
C ILE A 239 -3.21 27.02 8.86
N ALA A 240 -2.38 27.21 9.88
CA ALA A 240 -2.02 28.54 10.39
C ALA A 240 -1.14 29.33 9.40
N ALA A 241 -0.15 28.69 8.78
CA ALA A 241 0.86 29.37 7.96
C ALA A 241 0.44 29.60 6.51
N ALA A 242 -0.37 28.71 5.92
CA ALA A 242 -0.73 28.75 4.50
C ALA A 242 -2.22 29.04 4.27
N ILE A 243 -3.11 28.37 5.01
CA ILE A 243 -4.57 28.46 4.75
C ILE A 243 -5.18 29.72 5.35
N GLN A 244 -4.94 30.02 6.63
CA GLN A 244 -5.54 31.18 7.30
C GLN A 244 -5.21 32.53 6.64
N PRO A 245 -3.96 32.80 6.19
CA PRO A 245 -3.64 34.02 5.45
C PRO A 245 -4.25 34.06 4.04
N SER A 246 -4.61 32.90 3.48
CA SER A 246 -5.07 32.74 2.09
C SER A 246 -6.54 32.31 1.99
N ARG A 247 -7.36 32.57 3.02
CA ARG A 247 -8.76 32.12 3.12
C ARG A 247 -9.60 32.45 1.88
N SER A 248 -9.41 33.63 1.29
CA SER A 248 -10.13 34.09 0.10
C SER A 248 -9.92 33.20 -1.12
N VAL A 249 -8.75 32.55 -1.26
CA VAL A 249 -8.44 31.62 -2.36
C VAL A 249 -9.38 30.40 -2.33
N TRP A 250 -9.80 29.99 -1.14
CA TRP A 250 -10.63 28.80 -0.91
C TRP A 250 -12.09 29.13 -0.64
N GLY A 251 -12.48 30.40 -0.82
CA GLY A 251 -13.83 30.90 -0.56
C GLY A 251 -14.23 30.82 0.91
N LEU A 252 -13.26 30.95 1.82
CA LEU A 252 -13.49 30.92 3.27
C LEU A 252 -13.71 32.33 3.82
N ALA A 253 -14.67 32.46 4.75
CA ALA A 253 -14.92 33.66 5.53
C ALA A 253 -13.87 33.84 6.63
N GLU A 254 -13.78 35.04 7.21
CA GLU A 254 -12.83 35.34 8.29
C GLU A 254 -13.01 34.43 9.51
N THR A 255 -14.27 34.12 9.84
CA THR A 255 -14.65 33.25 10.96
C THR A 255 -14.52 31.76 10.66
N ASP A 256 -14.20 31.37 9.43
CA ASP A 256 -13.97 29.96 9.11
C ASP A 256 -12.59 29.54 9.65
N LEU A 257 -12.54 28.29 10.14
CA LEU A 257 -11.37 27.64 10.74
C LEU A 257 -11.05 28.10 12.16
N ASP A 258 -11.99 28.76 12.84
CA ASP A 258 -11.83 29.22 14.22
C ASP A 258 -11.92 28.03 15.19
N SER A 259 -12.77 27.04 14.88
CA SER A 259 -12.89 25.82 15.66
C SER A 259 -11.99 24.67 15.15
N PRO A 260 -11.47 23.80 16.04
CA PRO A 260 -10.73 22.61 15.62
C PRO A 260 -11.56 21.66 14.75
N TRP A 261 -12.89 21.70 14.90
CA TRP A 261 -13.81 20.89 14.10
C TRP A 261 -13.93 21.39 12.65
N GLU A 262 -13.93 22.71 12.44
CA GLU A 262 -13.85 23.29 11.10
C GLU A 262 -12.51 22.97 10.43
N ARG A 263 -11.40 23.05 11.19
CA ARG A 263 -10.06 22.69 10.68
C ARG A 263 -9.95 21.21 10.31
N LEU A 264 -10.51 20.34 11.15
CA LEU A 264 -10.64 18.92 10.85
C LEU A 264 -11.47 18.70 9.58
N TRP A 265 -12.64 19.35 9.48
CA TRP A 265 -13.52 19.19 8.33
C TRP A 265 -12.89 19.71 7.05
N PHE A 266 -12.21 20.86 7.09
CA PHE A 266 -11.48 21.43 5.97
C PHE A 266 -10.43 20.46 5.43
N SER A 267 -9.63 19.88 6.34
CA SER A 267 -8.59 18.92 5.99
C SER A 267 -9.19 17.60 5.49
N PHE A 268 -10.11 17.02 6.23
CA PHE A 268 -10.72 15.73 5.94
C PHE A 268 -11.53 15.73 4.63
N SER A 269 -12.27 16.81 4.36
CA SER A 269 -13.05 16.94 3.12
C SER A 269 -12.19 17.18 1.88
N GLY A 270 -10.87 17.36 2.05
CA GLY A 270 -9.94 17.69 0.97
C GLY A 270 -10.33 18.99 0.28
N ARG A 271 -10.81 19.99 1.03
CA ARG A 271 -11.43 21.22 0.49
C ARG A 271 -10.61 21.88 -0.62
N GLN A 272 -9.28 21.86 -0.48
CA GLN A 272 -8.31 22.39 -1.45
C GLN A 272 -8.35 21.72 -2.84
N PHE A 273 -8.84 20.48 -2.92
CA PHE A 273 -8.77 19.64 -4.12
C PHE A 273 -10.13 19.17 -4.63
N GLN A 274 -11.23 19.64 -4.03
CA GLN A 274 -12.58 19.20 -4.39
C GLN A 274 -12.95 19.50 -5.84
N ASP A 275 -12.47 20.62 -6.37
CA ASP A 275 -12.61 21.03 -7.78
C ASP A 275 -11.83 20.14 -8.74
N ARG A 276 -10.94 19.27 -8.25
CA ARG A 276 -10.14 18.35 -9.07
C ARG A 276 -10.62 16.91 -9.00
N MET A 277 -11.49 16.56 -8.06
CA MET A 277 -12.00 15.21 -7.87
C MET A 277 -13.19 14.91 -8.80
N PHE A 278 -13.25 13.68 -9.31
CA PHE A 278 -14.31 13.17 -10.20
C PHE A 278 -14.54 14.00 -11.48
N GLN A 279 -13.46 14.52 -12.06
CA GLN A 279 -13.47 15.27 -13.31
C GLN A 279 -13.49 14.36 -14.53
N ALA A 280 -14.55 14.44 -15.33
CA ALA A 280 -14.72 13.58 -16.51
C ALA A 280 -13.60 13.75 -17.56
N GLU A 281 -13.09 14.98 -17.70
CA GLU A 281 -11.98 15.33 -18.58
C GLU A 281 -10.65 14.68 -18.20
N ALA A 282 -10.47 14.31 -16.92
CA ALA A 282 -9.25 13.66 -16.44
C ALA A 282 -9.21 12.16 -16.77
N ILE A 283 -10.38 11.51 -16.95
CA ILE A 283 -10.50 10.05 -17.07
C ILE A 283 -9.66 9.51 -18.23
N GLY A 284 -9.83 10.07 -19.44
CA GLY A 284 -9.09 9.59 -20.61
C GLY A 284 -7.58 9.77 -20.47
N LYS A 285 -7.15 10.94 -19.98
CA LYS A 285 -5.74 11.26 -19.71
C LYS A 285 -5.14 10.31 -18.69
N ASN A 286 -5.82 10.07 -17.57
CA ASN A 286 -5.31 9.26 -16.47
C ASN A 286 -5.29 7.77 -16.82
N ILE A 287 -6.26 7.27 -17.61
CA ILE A 287 -6.22 5.92 -18.18
C ILE A 287 -5.00 5.76 -19.09
N TRP A 288 -4.75 6.74 -19.97
CA TRP A 288 -3.59 6.73 -20.85
C TRP A 288 -2.29 6.70 -20.06
N GLN A 289 -2.13 7.61 -19.08
CA GLN A 289 -0.95 7.65 -18.21
C GLN A 289 -0.74 6.34 -17.45
N TYR A 290 -1.80 5.77 -16.88
CA TYR A 290 -1.76 4.48 -16.20
C TYR A 290 -1.29 3.36 -17.13
N GLY A 291 -1.82 3.31 -18.35
CA GLY A 291 -1.45 2.31 -19.35
C GLY A 291 -0.03 2.49 -19.89
N SER A 292 0.39 3.72 -20.16
CA SER A 292 1.72 4.02 -20.73
C SER A 292 2.85 3.79 -19.74
N HIS A 293 2.61 3.95 -18.43
CA HIS A 293 3.61 3.69 -17.40
C HIS A 293 3.62 2.24 -16.93
N MET A 294 2.60 1.44 -17.27
CA MET A 294 2.45 0.07 -16.76
C MET A 294 3.67 -0.82 -17.00
N THR A 295 4.36 -0.68 -18.13
CA THR A 295 5.57 -1.46 -18.45
C THR A 295 6.81 -1.03 -17.67
N GLN A 296 6.81 0.20 -17.14
CA GLN A 296 7.83 0.68 -16.20
C GLN A 296 7.55 0.15 -14.79
N GLU A 297 6.29 -0.09 -14.45
CA GLU A 297 5.91 -0.64 -13.13
C GLU A 297 6.04 -2.16 -13.07
N PHE A 298 5.59 -2.82 -14.14
CA PHE A 298 5.53 -4.27 -14.25
C PHE A 298 5.88 -4.69 -15.67
N HIS A 299 6.82 -5.61 -15.80
CA HIS A 299 7.16 -6.18 -17.11
C HIS A 299 5.92 -6.83 -17.78
N PRO A 300 5.78 -6.82 -19.12
CA PRO A 300 4.62 -7.39 -19.83
C PRO A 300 4.24 -8.82 -19.43
N VAL A 301 5.21 -9.66 -19.06
CA VAL A 301 4.96 -11.02 -18.54
C VAL A 301 4.14 -10.99 -17.24
N ALA A 302 4.40 -10.04 -16.35
CA ALA A 302 3.62 -9.87 -15.13
C ALA A 302 2.16 -9.49 -15.43
N LEU A 303 1.90 -8.72 -16.49
CA LEU A 303 0.54 -8.36 -16.91
C LEU A 303 -0.28 -9.59 -17.35
N LEU A 304 0.34 -10.49 -18.12
CA LEU A 304 -0.28 -11.77 -18.49
C LEU A 304 -0.59 -12.62 -17.26
N LEU A 305 0.32 -12.63 -16.26
CA LEU A 305 0.08 -13.33 -15.00
C LEU A 305 -1.03 -12.69 -14.16
N MET A 306 -1.19 -11.37 -14.17
CA MET A 306 -2.29 -10.72 -13.47
C MET A 306 -3.64 -11.19 -14.03
N LEU A 307 -3.77 -11.26 -15.36
CA LEU A 307 -4.97 -11.78 -16.03
C LEU A 307 -5.20 -13.27 -15.70
N ALA A 308 -4.16 -14.09 -15.80
CA ALA A 308 -4.23 -15.51 -15.46
C ALA A 308 -4.59 -15.72 -13.98
N GLY A 309 -4.02 -14.91 -13.09
CA GLY A 309 -4.26 -14.93 -11.65
C GLY A 309 -5.70 -14.56 -11.30
N LEU A 310 -6.24 -13.51 -11.92
CA LEU A 310 -7.64 -13.14 -11.75
C LEU A 310 -8.58 -14.24 -12.24
N ALA A 311 -8.33 -14.82 -13.43
CA ALA A 311 -9.13 -15.93 -13.96
C ALA A 311 -9.05 -17.18 -13.07
N TRP A 312 -7.86 -17.49 -12.54
CA TRP A 312 -7.65 -18.61 -11.62
C TRP A 312 -8.37 -18.40 -10.28
N LEU A 313 -8.33 -17.20 -9.71
CA LEU A 313 -9.11 -16.86 -8.52
C LEU A 313 -10.61 -16.89 -8.81
N ALA A 314 -11.07 -16.32 -9.93
CA ALA A 314 -12.49 -16.31 -10.28
C ALA A 314 -13.08 -17.72 -10.43
N SER A 315 -12.27 -18.68 -10.90
CA SER A 315 -12.70 -20.07 -11.05
C SER A 315 -12.64 -20.89 -9.75
N ARG A 316 -11.75 -20.57 -8.80
CA ARG A 316 -11.52 -21.41 -7.60
C ARG A 316 -11.76 -20.74 -6.24
N ARG A 317 -11.64 -19.42 -6.19
CA ARG A 317 -11.60 -18.57 -4.98
C ARG A 317 -12.38 -17.27 -5.24
N LYS A 318 -13.67 -17.40 -5.52
CA LYS A 318 -14.55 -16.29 -5.97
C LYS A 318 -14.56 -15.09 -5.01
N ALA A 319 -14.50 -15.34 -3.71
CA ALA A 319 -14.46 -14.27 -2.71
C ALA A 319 -13.16 -13.47 -2.85
N GLU A 320 -12.01 -14.15 -2.91
CA GLU A 320 -10.70 -13.52 -3.08
C GLU A 320 -10.58 -12.81 -4.44
N ALA A 321 -11.17 -13.36 -5.51
CA ALA A 321 -11.28 -12.70 -6.79
C ALA A 321 -12.07 -11.38 -6.69
N ALA A 322 -13.20 -11.40 -5.99
CA ALA A 322 -14.00 -10.20 -5.75
C ALA A 322 -13.25 -9.17 -4.89
N LEU A 323 -12.52 -9.61 -3.85
CA LEU A 323 -11.72 -8.73 -3.00
C LEU A 323 -10.68 -7.94 -3.81
N LEU A 324 -9.93 -8.62 -4.68
CA LEU A 324 -8.90 -7.94 -5.50
C LEU A 324 -9.52 -7.16 -6.67
N GLY A 325 -10.50 -7.74 -7.37
CA GLY A 325 -11.13 -7.13 -8.54
C GLY A 325 -11.95 -5.89 -8.21
N VAL A 326 -12.81 -5.95 -7.19
CA VAL A 326 -13.57 -4.78 -6.71
C VAL A 326 -12.61 -3.75 -6.11
N GLY A 327 -11.57 -4.20 -5.38
CA GLY A 327 -10.56 -3.29 -4.83
C GLY A 327 -9.88 -2.48 -5.92
N LEU A 328 -9.43 -3.13 -7.01
CA LEU A 328 -8.81 -2.47 -8.16
C LEU A 328 -9.78 -1.50 -8.82
N LEU A 329 -11.03 -1.91 -9.04
CA LEU A 329 -12.04 -1.06 -9.64
C LEU A 329 -12.30 0.19 -8.79
N ALA A 330 -12.39 0.05 -7.47
CA ALA A 330 -12.58 1.18 -6.56
C ALA A 330 -11.41 2.17 -6.62
N GLN A 331 -10.16 1.67 -6.67
CA GLN A 331 -8.99 2.52 -6.89
C GLN A 331 -9.07 3.25 -8.23
N TRP A 332 -9.33 2.53 -9.33
CA TRP A 332 -9.42 3.10 -10.67
C TRP A 332 -10.52 4.16 -10.82
N ILE A 333 -11.70 3.92 -10.25
CA ILE A 333 -12.80 4.90 -10.27
C ILE A 333 -12.34 6.22 -9.65
N TYR A 334 -11.64 6.15 -8.52
CA TYR A 334 -11.12 7.35 -7.86
C TYR A 334 -9.96 7.98 -8.64
N THR A 335 -8.92 7.21 -8.97
CA THR A 335 -7.69 7.75 -9.56
C THR A 335 -7.89 8.25 -10.98
N PHE A 336 -8.74 7.61 -11.78
CA PHE A 336 -9.01 8.11 -13.14
C PHE A 336 -9.87 9.37 -13.11
N GLY A 337 -10.71 9.56 -12.10
CA GLY A 337 -11.46 10.80 -11.91
C GLY A 337 -10.67 11.95 -11.29
N TYR A 338 -9.43 11.76 -10.84
CA TYR A 338 -8.71 12.78 -10.06
C TYR A 338 -7.70 13.58 -10.90
N ASN A 339 -7.96 14.87 -11.09
CA ASN A 339 -7.16 15.75 -11.95
C ASN A 339 -6.04 16.47 -11.19
N ILE A 340 -4.96 15.76 -10.89
CA ILE A 340 -3.73 16.32 -10.30
C ILE A 340 -2.52 16.04 -11.19
N TRP A 341 -1.45 16.81 -11.00
CA TRP A 341 -0.27 16.80 -11.85
C TRP A 341 0.58 15.53 -11.67
N ASP A 342 0.65 15.05 -10.43
CA ASP A 342 1.43 13.91 -9.96
C ASP A 342 0.59 12.64 -9.79
N ILE A 343 -0.54 12.50 -10.48
CA ILE A 343 -1.51 11.39 -10.29
C ILE A 343 -0.92 9.98 -10.26
N HIS A 344 0.24 9.74 -10.88
CA HIS A 344 0.94 8.46 -10.90
C HIS A 344 1.18 7.87 -9.51
N VAL A 345 1.50 8.68 -8.49
CA VAL A 345 1.71 8.18 -7.11
C VAL A 345 0.42 7.62 -6.48
N PHE A 346 -0.75 8.08 -6.92
CA PHE A 346 -2.04 7.55 -6.47
C PHE A 346 -2.36 6.17 -7.06
N PHE A 347 -1.57 5.67 -8.02
CA PHE A 347 -1.73 4.31 -8.55
C PHE A 347 -1.10 3.23 -7.66
N ILE A 348 -0.24 3.60 -6.70
CA ILE A 348 0.45 2.68 -5.78
C ILE A 348 -0.49 1.68 -5.07
N PRO A 349 -1.64 2.09 -4.48
CA PRO A 349 -2.60 1.16 -3.92
C PRO A 349 -3.07 0.08 -4.91
N GLY A 350 -3.25 0.46 -6.19
CA GLY A 350 -3.54 -0.47 -7.27
C GLY A 350 -2.39 -1.44 -7.52
N TYR A 351 -1.15 -0.96 -7.50
CA TYR A 351 0.06 -1.79 -7.69
C TYR A 351 0.21 -2.86 -6.61
N VAL A 352 -0.19 -2.58 -5.36
CA VAL A 352 -0.27 -3.59 -4.29
C VAL A 352 -1.24 -4.73 -4.66
N LEU A 353 -2.43 -4.39 -5.17
CA LEU A 353 -3.43 -5.39 -5.60
C LEU A 353 -2.96 -6.17 -6.85
N LEU A 354 -2.32 -5.49 -7.80
CA LEU A 354 -1.73 -6.11 -8.97
C LEU A 354 -0.61 -7.10 -8.61
N ALA A 355 0.24 -6.77 -7.63
CA ALA A 355 1.27 -7.67 -7.11
C ALA A 355 0.69 -8.96 -6.51
N LEU A 356 -0.47 -8.87 -5.84
CA LEU A 356 -1.22 -10.05 -5.39
C LEU A 356 -1.83 -10.85 -6.56
N LEU A 357 -2.23 -10.20 -7.65
CA LEU A 357 -2.66 -10.89 -8.87
C LEU A 357 -1.50 -11.57 -9.59
N VAL A 358 -0.31 -10.97 -9.62
CA VAL A 358 0.92 -11.64 -10.09
C VAL A 358 1.18 -12.91 -9.27
N THR A 359 1.07 -12.82 -7.94
CA THR A 359 1.15 -14.01 -7.06
C THR A 359 0.14 -15.08 -7.50
N ALA A 360 -1.13 -14.72 -7.67
CA ALA A 360 -2.16 -15.68 -8.09
C ALA A 360 -1.85 -16.29 -9.47
N GLY A 361 -1.31 -15.50 -10.40
CA GLY A 361 -0.90 -15.95 -11.74
C GLY A 361 0.23 -16.97 -11.69
N VAL A 362 1.28 -16.71 -10.92
CA VAL A 362 2.38 -17.69 -10.74
C VAL A 362 1.85 -18.98 -10.11
N ALA A 363 0.97 -18.88 -9.11
CA ALA A 363 0.35 -20.06 -8.51
C ALA A 363 -0.55 -20.84 -9.48
N ALA A 364 -1.19 -20.15 -10.43
CA ALA A 364 -1.98 -20.77 -11.49
C ALA A 364 -1.09 -21.58 -12.45
N VAL A 365 0.02 -20.98 -12.91
CA VAL A 365 1.02 -21.64 -13.76
C VAL A 365 1.63 -22.84 -13.04
N ASP A 366 2.04 -22.66 -11.78
CA ASP A 366 2.58 -23.73 -10.94
C ASP A 366 1.61 -24.91 -10.80
N SER A 367 0.34 -24.61 -10.54
CA SER A 367 -0.72 -25.62 -10.45
C SER A 367 -0.95 -26.36 -11.77
N GLY A 368 -0.88 -25.66 -12.90
CA GLY A 368 -0.99 -26.26 -14.23
C GLY A 368 0.17 -27.19 -14.56
N LEU A 369 1.40 -26.79 -14.23
CA LEU A 369 2.60 -27.61 -14.43
C LEU A 369 2.57 -28.89 -13.60
N HIS A 370 2.16 -28.81 -12.33
CA HIS A 370 1.99 -30.00 -11.49
C HIS A 370 0.97 -30.98 -12.07
N HIS A 371 -0.11 -30.48 -12.67
CA HIS A 371 -1.11 -31.33 -13.30
C HIS A 371 -0.59 -32.00 -14.58
N LEU A 372 0.18 -31.28 -15.41
CA LEU A 372 0.74 -31.80 -16.65
C LEU A 372 1.89 -32.80 -16.42
N LEU A 373 2.77 -32.52 -15.46
CA LEU A 373 4.01 -33.28 -15.29
C LEU A 373 3.80 -34.63 -14.61
N ASN A 374 2.72 -34.81 -13.83
CA ASN A 374 2.14 -36.06 -13.27
C ASN A 374 3.10 -37.24 -12.93
N ARG A 375 4.38 -36.97 -12.64
CA ARG A 375 5.46 -37.94 -12.41
C ARG A 375 6.34 -37.46 -11.27
N GLY A 376 6.10 -38.01 -10.08
CA GLY A 376 6.90 -37.78 -8.87
C GLY A 376 6.84 -36.35 -8.31
N VAL A 377 7.40 -36.15 -7.10
CA VAL A 377 7.40 -34.84 -6.41
C VAL A 377 8.58 -33.95 -6.86
N VAL A 378 9.68 -34.57 -7.31
CA VAL A 378 10.94 -33.86 -7.60
C VAL A 378 10.86 -33.03 -8.88
N LEU A 379 10.36 -33.61 -9.98
CA LEU A 379 10.32 -32.93 -11.28
C LEU A 379 9.39 -31.69 -11.28
N PRO A 380 8.17 -31.74 -10.70
CA PRO A 380 7.34 -30.55 -10.55
C PRO A 380 8.00 -29.48 -9.66
N ALA A 381 8.65 -29.86 -8.56
CA ALA A 381 9.31 -28.90 -7.67
C ALA A 381 10.48 -28.16 -8.37
N VAL A 382 11.30 -28.88 -9.13
CA VAL A 382 12.37 -28.27 -9.95
C VAL A 382 11.76 -27.34 -11.00
N ALA A 383 10.68 -27.75 -11.68
CA ALA A 383 9.99 -26.90 -12.64
C ALA A 383 9.43 -25.62 -11.99
N SER A 384 8.84 -25.70 -10.79
CA SER A 384 8.35 -24.53 -10.06
C SER A 384 9.46 -23.55 -9.71
N VAL A 385 10.62 -24.05 -9.28
CA VAL A 385 11.80 -23.21 -9.00
C VAL A 385 12.29 -22.54 -10.28
N LEU A 386 12.44 -23.30 -11.37
CA LEU A 386 12.86 -22.75 -12.66
C LEU A 386 11.90 -21.69 -13.18
N VAL A 387 10.59 -21.88 -13.02
CA VAL A 387 9.58 -20.86 -13.40
C VAL A 387 9.68 -19.63 -12.52
N ALA A 388 9.86 -19.79 -11.21
CA ALA A 388 10.01 -18.66 -10.30
C ALA A 388 11.29 -17.87 -10.59
N VAL A 389 12.42 -18.55 -10.83
CA VAL A 389 13.69 -17.92 -11.20
C VAL A 389 13.59 -17.26 -12.57
N ALA A 390 13.05 -17.96 -13.57
CA ALA A 390 12.80 -17.38 -14.89
C ALA A 390 11.92 -16.15 -14.77
N PHE A 391 10.91 -16.14 -13.90
CA PHE A 391 10.10 -14.95 -13.66
C PHE A 391 10.89 -13.83 -12.99
N LEU A 392 11.66 -14.09 -11.93
CA LEU A 392 12.48 -13.05 -11.31
C LEU A 392 13.42 -12.40 -12.34
N VAL A 393 14.01 -13.19 -13.23
CA VAL A 393 14.90 -12.72 -14.30
C VAL A 393 14.14 -12.01 -15.43
N THR A 394 12.97 -12.49 -15.82
CA THR A 394 12.25 -11.95 -17.00
C THR A 394 11.23 -10.88 -16.67
N ALA A 395 10.78 -10.76 -15.41
CA ALA A 395 9.69 -9.87 -15.05
C ALA A 395 10.02 -8.88 -13.93
N VAL A 396 10.99 -9.19 -13.07
CA VAL A 396 11.43 -8.27 -12.00
C VAL A 396 12.73 -7.57 -12.40
N TRP A 397 13.72 -8.31 -12.88
CA TRP A 397 15.02 -7.73 -13.25
C TRP A 397 14.94 -6.62 -14.30
N PRO A 398 14.16 -6.71 -15.39
CA PRO A 398 14.12 -5.63 -16.39
C PRO A 398 13.58 -4.30 -15.83
N VAL A 399 12.73 -4.38 -14.81
CA VAL A 399 12.21 -3.21 -14.10
C VAL A 399 13.23 -2.69 -13.08
N LEU A 400 13.95 -3.60 -12.40
CA LEU A 400 14.97 -3.26 -11.41
C LEU A 400 16.27 -2.74 -12.03
N ALA A 401 16.67 -3.25 -13.19
CA ALA A 401 17.98 -3.04 -13.80
C ALA A 401 18.30 -1.55 -14.06
N PRO A 402 17.36 -0.71 -14.56
CA PRO A 402 17.61 0.74 -14.72
C PRO A 402 17.98 1.46 -13.42
N ARG A 403 17.53 0.93 -12.26
CA ARG A 403 17.82 1.49 -10.93
C ARG A 403 19.10 0.91 -10.31
N TRP A 404 19.64 -0.16 -10.87
CA TRP A 404 20.79 -0.85 -10.29
C TRP A 404 22.04 0.04 -10.27
N ASP A 405 22.19 0.91 -11.27
CA ASP A 405 23.23 1.93 -11.30
C ASP A 405 23.09 2.90 -10.11
N ALA A 406 21.87 3.39 -9.84
CA ALA A 406 21.61 4.23 -8.67
C ALA A 406 21.92 3.50 -7.35
N VAL A 407 21.58 2.21 -7.22
CA VAL A 407 21.90 1.39 -6.05
C VAL A 407 23.42 1.21 -5.88
N THR A 408 24.13 0.86 -6.94
CA THR A 408 25.58 0.61 -6.88
C THR A 408 26.35 1.89 -6.59
N GLU A 409 25.97 2.99 -7.25
CA GLU A 409 26.63 4.28 -7.11
C GLU A 409 26.15 5.08 -5.88
N GLY A 410 25.02 4.71 -5.27
CA GLY A 410 24.43 5.44 -4.15
C GLY A 410 23.84 6.78 -4.56
N ARG A 411 23.19 6.83 -5.73
CA ARG A 411 22.41 8.00 -6.15
C ARG A 411 20.98 7.86 -5.65
N VAL A 412 20.29 8.98 -5.52
CA VAL A 412 18.84 8.95 -5.29
C VAL A 412 18.18 8.35 -6.53
N ALA A 413 17.31 7.36 -6.35
CA ALA A 413 16.65 6.67 -7.45
C ALA A 413 15.36 7.41 -7.84
N ASP A 414 15.16 7.63 -9.15
CA ASP A 414 13.90 8.04 -9.78
C ASP A 414 13.18 9.26 -9.17
N PHE A 415 13.93 10.12 -8.49
CA PHE A 415 13.50 11.46 -8.14
C PHE A 415 14.37 12.43 -8.93
N ASP A 416 13.78 13.02 -9.98
CA ASP A 416 14.51 13.96 -10.81
C ASP A 416 14.74 15.26 -10.02
N PHE A 417 16.01 15.51 -9.70
CA PHE A 417 16.46 16.70 -8.98
C PHE A 417 16.82 17.84 -9.93
N ASP A 418 16.44 17.80 -11.21
CA ASP A 418 16.79 18.84 -12.18
C ASP A 418 16.51 20.26 -11.63
N GLY A 419 17.58 20.92 -11.16
CA GLY A 419 17.56 22.24 -10.52
C GLY A 419 17.95 22.33 -9.02
N TYR A 420 18.14 21.22 -8.30
CA TYR A 420 18.47 21.22 -6.86
C TYR A 420 19.92 20.79 -6.59
N PRO A 421 20.68 21.51 -5.72
CA PRO A 421 22.08 21.19 -5.45
C PRO A 421 22.20 19.97 -4.52
N VAL A 422 22.09 18.76 -5.06
CA VAL A 422 22.43 17.52 -4.34
C VAL A 422 23.89 17.16 -4.65
N ASN A 423 24.82 18.02 -4.27
CA ASN A 423 26.22 17.61 -4.19
C ASN A 423 26.37 16.70 -2.98
N ARG A 424 26.82 15.47 -3.23
CA ARG A 424 27.23 14.51 -2.20
C ARG A 424 28.11 15.22 -1.17
N PHE A 425 27.71 15.24 0.10
CA PHE A 425 28.70 15.31 1.16
C PHE A 425 29.51 14.01 1.05
N SER A 426 30.76 14.13 0.64
CA SER A 426 31.71 13.02 0.60
C SER A 426 31.82 12.44 2.01
N MET A 427 31.61 11.13 2.17
CA MET A 427 31.89 10.38 3.40
C MET A 427 33.41 10.29 3.68
N THR A 428 34.10 11.41 3.69
CA THR A 428 35.54 11.53 3.98
C THR A 428 35.85 12.65 4.98
N GLY A 429 34.84 13.14 5.71
CA GLY A 429 35.08 14.13 6.76
C GLY A 429 33.94 14.23 7.75
N LEU A 430 33.92 13.32 8.72
CA LEU A 430 33.74 13.59 10.16
C LEU A 430 33.92 12.28 10.95
#